data_AF-A0A650CD65-F1
#
_entry.id   AF-A0A650CD65-F1
#
_cell.length_a   1.000
_cell.length_b   1.000
_cell.length_c   1.000
_cell.angle_alpha   90.00
_cell.angle_beta   90.00
_cell.angle_gamma   90.00
#
_symmetry.space_group_name_H-M   'P 1'
#
loop_
_entity.id
_entity.type
_entity.pdbx_description
1 polymer ?
#
loop_
_entity_poly.entity_id
_entity_poly.type
_entity_poly.pdbx_seq_one_letter_code
_entity_poly.pdbx_strand_id
1 'polypeptide(L)'
;VLPISVVGRKPSLHPNGVNIPLAQDVFLEHCQKLLEKFRYPWEMMPLMYVILKDAGADIEEASRRIEEAKRIVNQTISLHWMDRQ
;
A
#
# COMPACT_ATOMS: atom_id res chain seq x y z
N VAL A 1 23.47 11.94 18.52
CA VAL A 1 22.99 11.19 17.34
C VAL A 1 21.84 10.30 17.78
N LEU A 2 20.60 10.68 17.46
CA LEU A 2 19.43 9.89 17.83
C LEU A 2 19.31 8.70 16.86
N PRO A 3 19.05 7.48 17.34
CA PRO A 3 18.94 6.32 16.47
C PRO A 3 17.76 6.52 15.52
N ILE A 4 18.00 6.27 14.24
CA ILE A 4 16.99 6.21 13.19
C ILE A 4 16.14 4.97 13.47
N SER A 5 15.24 5.09 14.44
CA SER A 5 14.10 4.21 14.62
C SER A 5 12.86 5.03 14.26
N VAL A 6 12.81 5.47 13.00
CA VAL A 6 11.52 5.63 12.30
C VAL A 6 11.00 4.21 12.06
N VAL A 7 10.75 3.48 13.16
CA VAL A 7 9.87 2.34 13.11
C VAL A 7 8.52 2.97 12.86
N GLY A 8 7.99 2.74 11.67
CA GLY A 8 6.68 3.20 11.27
C GLY A 8 5.63 2.63 12.20
N ARG A 9 5.43 3.29 13.34
CA ARG A 9 4.37 2.97 14.28
C ARG A 9 3.08 3.29 13.56
N LYS A 10 2.41 2.24 13.09
CA LYS A 10 1.01 2.26 12.70
C LYS A 10 0.26 3.10 13.75
N PRO A 11 -0.36 4.23 13.37
CA PRO A 11 -1.23 4.93 14.30
C PRO A 11 -2.28 3.93 14.78
N SER A 12 -2.52 3.86 16.09
CA SER A 12 -3.62 3.06 16.62
C SER A 12 -4.90 3.55 15.96
N LEU A 13 -5.38 2.82 14.96
CA LEU A 13 -6.66 3.05 14.27
C LEU A 13 -7.87 2.75 15.16
N HIS A 14 -7.67 2.57 16.46
CA HIS A 14 -8.72 2.67 17.47
C HIS A 14 -8.69 4.09 18.05
N PRO A 15 -9.31 5.09 17.38
CA PRO A 15 -9.64 6.33 18.04
C PRO A 15 -10.74 6.01 19.05
N ASN A 16 -10.55 6.45 20.28
CA ASN A 16 -11.57 6.47 21.32
C ASN A 16 -12.93 6.90 20.74
N GLY A 17 -13.90 5.98 20.70
CA GLY A 17 -15.34 6.29 20.61
C GLY A 17 -15.83 7.08 19.39
N VAL A 18 -15.08 7.18 18.30
CA VAL A 18 -15.61 7.77 17.05
C VAL A 18 -16.32 6.65 16.30
N ASN A 19 -17.63 6.79 16.11
CA ASN A 19 -18.46 5.89 15.31
C ASN A 19 -18.06 6.03 13.83
N ILE A 20 -16.89 5.49 13.47
CA ILE A 20 -16.49 5.27 12.10
C ILE A 20 -17.45 4.19 11.56
N PRO A 21 -18.13 4.39 10.42
CA PRO A 21 -19.01 3.37 9.88
C PRO A 21 -18.22 2.08 9.72
N LEU A 22 -18.72 0.95 10.24
CA LEU A 22 -18.04 -0.37 10.19
C LEU A 22 -17.43 -0.69 8.81
N ALA A 23 -18.05 -0.22 7.72
CA ALA A 23 -17.55 -0.38 6.36
C ALA A 23 -16.17 0.28 6.12
N GLN A 24 -15.88 1.39 6.77
CA GLN A 24 -14.64 2.14 6.62
C GLN A 24 -13.49 1.49 7.40
N ASP A 25 -13.77 0.89 8.57
CA ASP A 25 -12.80 0.06 9.30
C ASP A 25 -12.41 -1.19 8.52
N VAL A 26 -13.40 -1.91 7.97
CA VAL A 26 -13.15 -3.09 7.12
C VAL A 26 -12.30 -2.73 5.90
N PHE A 27 -12.54 -1.57 5.29
CA PHE A 27 -11.76 -1.09 4.16
C PHE A 27 -10.30 -0.76 4.55
N LEU A 28 -10.08 -0.14 5.70
CA LEU A 28 -8.74 0.17 6.20
C LEU A 28 -7.96 -1.10 6.59
N GLU A 29 -8.64 -2.12 7.12
CA GLU A 29 -8.04 -3.44 7.34
C GLU A 29 -7.58 -4.08 6.02
N HIS A 30 -8.38 -3.96 4.95
CA HIS A 30 -7.98 -4.44 3.63
C HIS A 30 -6.79 -3.66 3.06
N CYS A 31 -6.75 -2.34 3.23
CA CYS A 31 -5.61 -1.50 2.85
C CYS A 31 -4.34 -1.95 3.58
N GLN A 32 -4.45 -2.24 4.87
CA GLN A 32 -3.34 -2.71 5.68
C GLN A 32 -2.86 -4.10 5.27
N LYS A 33 -3.78 -5.05 5.00
CA LYS A 33 -3.42 -6.39 4.49
C LYS A 33 -2.64 -6.28 3.18
N LEU A 34 -3.06 -5.38 2.29
CA LEU A 34 -2.37 -5.11 1.04
C LEU A 34 -0.97 -4.51 1.30
N LEU A 35 -0.86 -3.53 2.19
CA LEU A 35 0.39 -2.90 2.59
C LEU A 35 1.40 -3.93 3.15
N GLU A 36 0.93 -4.81 4.04
CA GLU A 36 1.73 -5.88 4.65
C GLU A 36 2.16 -6.92 3.63
N LYS A 37 1.26 -7.31 2.71
CA LYS A 37 1.55 -8.25 1.62
C LYS A 37 2.71 -7.77 0.74
N PHE A 38 2.74 -6.48 0.42
CA PHE A 38 3.81 -5.89 -0.38
C PHE A 38 4.99 -5.35 0.45
N ARG A 39 4.96 -5.51 1.78
CA ARG A 39 5.99 -5.03 2.71
C ARG A 39 6.28 -3.53 2.55
N TYR A 40 5.25 -2.74 2.24
CA TYR A 40 5.39 -1.28 2.14
C TYR A 40 5.34 -0.60 3.51
N PRO A 41 6.03 0.54 3.68
CA PRO A 41 5.92 1.34 4.91
C PRO A 41 4.50 1.93 5.03
N TRP A 42 4.04 2.14 6.26
CA TRP A 42 2.71 2.71 6.56
C TRP A 42 2.45 4.07 5.90
N GLU A 43 3.50 4.83 5.59
CA GLU A 43 3.41 6.11 4.85
C GLU A 43 2.78 5.95 3.47
N MET A 44 2.79 4.73 2.93
CA MET A 44 2.14 4.35 1.66
C MET A 44 0.68 3.90 1.84
N MET A 45 0.12 3.94 3.05
CA MET A 45 -1.31 3.70 3.29
C MET A 45 -2.24 4.51 2.38
N PRO A 46 -2.06 5.84 2.16
CA PRO A 46 -2.89 6.58 1.21
C PRO A 46 -2.82 6.02 -0.22
N LEU A 47 -1.67 5.49 -0.64
CA LEU A 47 -1.54 4.84 -1.94
C LEU A 47 -2.33 3.53 -1.98
N MET A 48 -2.23 2.68 -0.95
CA MET A 48 -3.03 1.45 -0.84
C MET A 48 -4.52 1.75 -0.83
N TYR A 49 -4.93 2.82 -0.14
CA TYR A 49 -6.32 3.26 -0.09
C TYR A 49 -6.86 3.59 -1.49
N VAL A 50 -6.12 4.36 -2.29
CA VAL A 50 -6.54 4.73 -3.66
C VAL A 50 -6.59 3.50 -4.56
N ILE A 51 -5.58 2.63 -4.51
CA ILE A 51 -5.53 1.41 -5.34
C ILE A 51 -6.68 0.48 -5.00
N LEU A 52 -6.91 0.24 -3.70
CA LEU A 52 -7.98 -0.64 -3.25
C LEU A 52 -9.36 -0.05 -3.57
N LYS A 53 -9.50 1.28 -3.49
CA LYS A 53 -10.75 1.98 -3.84
C LYS A 53 -11.05 1.83 -5.34
N ASP A 54 -10.03 1.97 -6.17
CA ASP A 54 -10.11 1.80 -7.62
C ASP A 54 -10.37 0.34 -8.04
N ALA A 55 -9.92 -0.61 -7.22
CA ALA A 55 -10.21 -2.04 -7.37
C ALA A 55 -11.57 -2.45 -6.79
N GLY A 56 -12.42 -1.50 -6.37
CA GLY A 56 -13.74 -1.82 -5.82
C GLY A 56 -13.71 -2.55 -4.48
N ALA A 57 -12.70 -2.28 -3.65
CA ALA A 57 -12.41 -2.97 -2.39
C ALA A 57 -11.96 -4.43 -2.52
N ASP A 58 -11.59 -4.88 -3.73
CA ASP A 58 -11.03 -6.21 -3.97
C ASP A 58 -9.51 -6.25 -3.78
N ILE A 59 -9.06 -7.00 -2.77
CA ILE A 59 -7.64 -7.15 -2.42
C ILE A 59 -6.87 -7.93 -3.49
N GLU A 60 -7.49 -8.92 -4.13
CA GLU A 60 -6.83 -9.74 -5.16
C GLU A 60 -6.61 -8.90 -6.42
N GLU A 61 -7.63 -8.16 -6.85
CA GLU A 61 -7.53 -7.26 -8.00
C GLU A 61 -6.53 -6.12 -7.73
N ALA A 62 -6.58 -5.51 -6.55
CA ALA A 62 -5.59 -4.50 -6.14
C ALA A 62 -4.16 -5.08 -6.15
N SER A 63 -4.00 -6.32 -5.66
CA SER A 63 -2.70 -7.00 -5.68
C SER A 63 -2.19 -7.23 -7.10
N ARG A 64 -3.07 -7.73 -7.99
CA ARG A 64 -2.75 -8.00 -9.40
C ARG A 64 -2.29 -6.73 -10.10
N ARG A 65 -2.98 -5.61 -9.91
CA ARG A 65 -2.60 -4.30 -10.48
C ARG A 65 -1.24 -3.83 -9.98
N ILE A 66 -0.93 -3.99 -8.69
CA ILE A 66 0.39 -3.62 -8.14
C ILE A 66 1.49 -4.49 -8.74
N GLU A 67 1.27 -5.79 -8.87
CA GLU A 67 2.26 -6.72 -9.44
C GLU A 67 2.51 -6.46 -10.93
N GLU A 68 1.45 -6.21 -11.69
CA GLU A 68 1.53 -5.81 -13.09
C GLU A 68 2.28 -4.50 -13.26
N ALA A 69 1.99 -3.49 -12.44
CA ALA A 69 2.72 -2.22 -12.44
C ALA A 69 4.21 -2.42 -12.15
N LYS A 70 4.56 -3.25 -11.15
CA LYS A 70 5.97 -3.58 -10.84
C LYS A 70 6.68 -4.25 -12.03
N ARG A 71 5.99 -5.16 -12.73
CA ARG A 71 6.54 -5.84 -13.91
C ARG A 71 6.82 -4.85 -15.04
N ILE A 72 5.87 -3.98 -15.35
CA ILE A 72 6.01 -2.97 -16.40
C ILE A 72 7.16 -2.02 -16.07
N VAL A 73 7.18 -1.46 -14.85
CA VAL A 73 8.25 -0.55 -14.40
C VAL A 73 9.62 -1.24 -14.48
N ASN A 74 9.74 -2.48 -14.01
CA ASN A 74 11.00 -3.21 -14.08
C ASN A 74 11.44 -3.45 -15.54
N GLN A 75 10.51 -3.77 -16.44
CA GLN A 75 10.79 -3.94 -17.85
C GLN A 75 11.23 -2.63 -18.51
N THR A 76 10.53 -1.52 -18.25
CA THR A 76 10.89 -0.19 -18.78
C THR A 76 12.26 0.24 -18.29
N ILE A 77 12.53 0.08 -17.00
CA ILE A 77 13.83 0.36 -16.39
C ILE A 77 14.91 -0.49 -17.06
N SER A 78 14.70 -1.81 -17.18
CA SER A 78 15.65 -2.72 -17.82
C SER A 78 15.94 -2.34 -19.28
N LEU A 79 14.90 -2.03 -20.07
CA LEU A 79 15.05 -1.61 -21.47
C LEU A 79 15.86 -0.30 -21.58
N HIS A 80 15.54 0.67 -20.72
CA HIS A 80 16.26 1.95 -20.64
C HIS A 80 17.74 1.80 -20.25
N TRP A 81 18.06 0.83 -19.39
CA TRP A 81 19.46 0.52 -19.08
C TRP A 81 20.18 -0.16 -20.24
N MET A 82 19.49 -0.98 -21.04
CA MET A 82 20.09 -1.65 -22.21
C MET A 82 20.34 -0.68 -23.37
N ASP A 83 19.50 0.33 -23.57
CA ASP A 83 19.66 1.34 -24.63
C ASP A 83 20.80 2.35 -24.34
N ARG A 84 21.26 2.41 -23.09
CA ARG A 84 22.36 3.29 -22.65
C ARG A 84 23.74 2.61 -22.60
N GLN A 85 23.87 1.35 -23.03
CA GLN A 85 25.15 0.63 -23.18
C GLN A 85 25.51 0.45 -24.65
#